data_AF-C5B6V8-F1
#
_entry.id   AF-C5B6V8-F1
#
_cell.length_a   1.000
_cell.length_b   1.000
_cell.length_c   1.000
_cell.angle_alpha   90.00
_cell.angle_beta   90.00
_cell.angle_gamma   90.00
#
_symmetry.space_group_name_H-M   'P 1'
#
loop_
_entity.id
_entity.type
_entity.pdbx_description
1 polymer ?
#
loop_
_entity_poly.entity_id
_entity_poly.type
_entity_poly.pdbx_seq_one_letter_code
_entity_poly.pdbx_strand_id
1 'polypeptide(L)'
;MKPELADRLTKFLLMLSSDADGEVVNAARALVRTLEAEKLDLHDLAGALALVPGRAAPASMTPEDPTAAWARPRPESAAEALGIYCERGYLTPWKRVAFDLLKLNQSVPKRYGGKCLMPHQVLILQRIQHGGTPTIAEAHAIRRMDSLLRTAHRAQQADQKAA
;
A
#
# COMPACT_ATOMS: atom_id res chain seq x y z
N MET A 1 -21.01 13.99 22.11
CA MET A 1 -21.60 12.64 22.01
C MET A 1 -21.75 12.07 23.41
N LYS A 2 -22.90 11.49 23.78
CA LYS A 2 -23.07 10.87 25.11
C LYS A 2 -22.13 9.66 25.25
N PRO A 3 -21.52 9.40 26.41
CA PRO A 3 -20.56 8.29 26.56
C PRO A 3 -21.21 6.92 26.30
N GLU A 4 -22.45 6.73 26.74
CA GLU A 4 -23.21 5.49 26.50
C GLU A 4 -23.49 5.23 25.01
N LEU A 5 -23.61 6.31 24.21
CA LEU A 5 -23.77 6.20 22.76
C LEU A 5 -22.46 5.76 22.10
N ALA A 6 -21.33 6.28 22.58
CA ALA A 6 -20.01 5.88 22.09
C ALA A 6 -19.74 4.39 22.31
N ASP A 7 -20.10 3.86 23.47
CA ASP A 7 -19.92 2.44 23.80
C ASP A 7 -20.77 1.53 22.90
N ARG A 8 -22.02 1.96 22.59
CA ARG A 8 -22.91 1.22 21.68
C ARG A 8 -22.41 1.26 20.24
N LEU A 9 -22.00 2.44 19.76
CA LEU A 9 -21.44 2.60 18.41
C LEU A 9 -20.18 1.78 18.22
N THR A 10 -19.30 1.72 19.23
CA THR A 10 -18.08 0.91 19.20
C THR A 10 -18.40 -0.58 18.99
N LYS A 11 -19.42 -1.10 19.67
CA LYS A 11 -19.85 -2.50 19.52
C LYS A 11 -20.37 -2.79 18.11
N PHE A 12 -21.17 -1.89 17.53
CA PHE A 12 -21.67 -2.06 16.16
C PHE A 12 -20.55 -1.96 15.13
N LEU A 13 -19.61 -1.04 15.30
CA LEU A 13 -18.43 -0.92 14.42
C LEU A 13 -17.58 -2.19 14.45
N LEU A 14 -17.46 -2.86 15.60
CA LEU A 14 -16.79 -4.17 15.70
C LEU A 14 -17.59 -5.27 14.97
N MET A 15 -18.91 -5.29 15.11
CA MET A 15 -19.76 -6.29 14.44
C MET A 15 -19.75 -6.16 12.90
N LEU A 16 -19.42 -4.99 12.36
CA LEU A 16 -19.24 -4.81 10.92
C LEU A 16 -18.05 -5.60 10.35
N SER A 17 -17.15 -6.13 11.19
CA SER A 17 -16.06 -7.00 10.76
C SER A 17 -16.40 -8.50 10.82
N SER A 18 -17.67 -8.86 11.04
CA SER A 18 -18.09 -10.27 11.03
C SER A 18 -18.02 -10.87 9.63
N ASP A 19 -17.67 -12.15 9.53
CA ASP A 19 -17.65 -12.92 8.27
C ASP A 19 -19.05 -13.33 7.80
N ALA A 20 -20.08 -13.08 8.62
CA ALA A 20 -21.47 -13.37 8.27
C ALA A 20 -22.15 -12.11 7.72
N ASP A 21 -22.44 -12.10 6.42
CA ASP A 21 -23.10 -10.97 5.72
C ASP A 21 -24.39 -10.52 6.44
N GLY A 22 -25.18 -11.47 6.95
CA GLY A 22 -26.40 -11.17 7.69
C GLY A 22 -26.15 -10.38 8.98
N GLU A 23 -25.04 -10.63 9.67
CA GLU A 23 -24.65 -9.88 10.86
C GLU A 23 -24.16 -8.48 10.53
N VAL A 24 -23.39 -8.33 9.44
CA VAL A 24 -22.91 -7.03 8.97
C VAL A 24 -24.09 -6.12 8.59
N VAL A 25 -25.05 -6.63 7.82
CA VAL A 25 -26.24 -5.87 7.42
C VAL A 25 -27.10 -5.51 8.62
N ASN A 26 -27.24 -6.42 9.59
CA ASN A 26 -27.99 -6.14 10.83
C ASN A 26 -27.28 -5.12 11.71
N ALA A 27 -25.96 -5.19 11.84
CA ALA A 27 -25.15 -4.23 12.59
C ALA A 27 -25.19 -2.84 11.93
N ALA A 28 -25.09 -2.75 10.61
CA ALA A 28 -25.21 -1.49 9.87
C ALA A 28 -26.59 -0.85 10.07
N ARG A 29 -27.67 -1.63 9.99
CA ARG A 29 -29.04 -1.14 10.26
C ARG A 29 -29.23 -0.69 11.71
N ALA A 30 -28.69 -1.45 12.66
CA ALA A 30 -28.76 -1.09 14.08
C ALA A 30 -27.98 0.20 14.37
N LEU A 31 -26.83 0.40 13.73
CA LEU A 31 -26.02 1.60 13.82
C LEU A 31 -26.78 2.83 13.32
N VAL A 32 -27.38 2.76 12.13
CA VAL A 32 -28.18 3.87 11.56
C VAL A 32 -29.34 4.24 12.48
N ARG A 33 -30.13 3.25 12.94
CA ARG A 33 -31.25 3.49 13.88
C ARG A 33 -30.81 4.14 15.19
N THR A 34 -29.62 3.77 15.68
CA THR A 34 -29.07 4.29 16.93
C THR A 34 -28.63 5.75 16.78
N LEU A 35 -28.10 6.13 15.62
CA LEU A 35 -27.79 7.52 15.30
C LEU A 35 -29.06 8.36 15.11
N GLU A 36 -30.05 7.84 14.38
CA GLU A 36 -31.34 8.50 14.15
C GLU A 36 -32.08 8.80 15.47
N ALA A 37 -32.01 7.87 16.45
CA ALA A 37 -32.61 8.07 17.78
C ALA A 37 -32.06 9.29 18.53
N GLU A 38 -30.84 9.73 18.19
CA GLU A 38 -30.18 10.91 18.75
C GLU A 38 -30.16 12.09 17.75
N LYS A 39 -30.93 12.00 16.66
CA LYS A 39 -31.01 12.98 15.57
C LYS A 39 -29.66 13.25 14.89
N LEU A 40 -28.82 12.23 14.81
CA LEU A 40 -27.53 12.27 14.13
C LEU A 40 -27.59 11.41 12.87
N ASP A 41 -26.72 11.69 11.91
CA ASP A 41 -26.50 10.86 10.74
C ASP A 41 -25.07 10.27 10.68
N LEU A 42 -24.77 9.54 9.61
CA LEU A 42 -23.45 8.96 9.38
C LEU A 42 -22.37 10.03 9.12
N HIS A 43 -22.74 11.20 8.60
CA HIS A 43 -21.82 12.31 8.37
C HIS A 43 -21.43 12.96 9.69
N ASP A 44 -22.37 13.13 10.61
CA ASP A 44 -22.12 13.61 11.97
C ASP A 44 -21.18 12.66 12.72
N LEU A 45 -21.39 11.34 12.58
CA LEU A 45 -20.50 10.34 13.15
C LEU A 45 -19.08 10.44 12.57
N ALA A 46 -18.95 10.59 11.24
CA ALA A 46 -17.66 10.76 10.59
C ALA A 46 -16.95 12.06 11.05
N GLY A 47 -17.69 13.15 11.18
CA GLY A 47 -17.18 14.42 11.73
C GLY A 47 -16.70 14.27 13.17
N ALA A 48 -17.45 13.55 14.00
CA ALA A 48 -17.07 13.28 15.39
C ALA A 48 -15.78 12.44 15.50
N LEU A 49 -15.59 11.45 14.61
CA LEU A 49 -14.36 10.66 14.54
C LEU A 49 -13.16 11.51 14.07
N ALA A 50 -13.39 12.46 13.16
CA ALA A 50 -12.36 13.37 12.69
C ALA A 50 -11.93 14.42 13.75
N LEU A 51 -12.83 14.78 14.66
CA LEU A 51 -12.62 15.79 15.70
C LEU A 51 -11.92 15.28 16.97
N VAL A 52 -11.67 13.96 17.10
CA VAL A 52 -11.00 13.39 18.27
C VAL A 52 -9.59 14.00 18.41
N PRO A 53 -9.32 14.83 19.44
CA PRO A 53 -8.04 15.48 19.63
C PRO A 53 -7.03 14.43 20.12
N GLY A 54 -6.02 14.18 19.30
CA GLY A 54 -5.06 13.08 19.48
C GLY A 54 -4.44 12.65 18.16
N ARG A 55 -5.06 13.02 17.04
CA ARG A 55 -4.43 12.99 15.72
C ARG A 55 -4.46 14.39 15.13
N ALA A 56 -3.58 15.27 15.61
CA ALA A 56 -3.35 16.55 14.97
C ALA A 56 -2.87 16.29 13.54
N ALA A 57 -3.75 16.55 12.56
CA ALA A 57 -3.33 16.78 11.19
C ALA A 57 -2.51 18.08 11.17
N PRO A 58 -1.28 18.12 10.65
CA PRO A 58 -0.53 19.37 10.56
C PRO A 58 -1.26 20.34 9.62
N ALA A 59 -1.37 21.59 10.07
CA ALA A 59 -2.17 22.68 9.49
C ALA A 59 -1.70 23.21 8.12
N SER A 60 -0.76 22.53 7.44
CA SER A 60 -0.34 22.87 6.08
C SER A 60 -1.01 21.93 5.07
N MET A 61 -2.34 22.01 4.98
CA MET A 61 -3.12 21.31 3.96
C MET A 61 -3.13 22.14 2.68
N THR A 62 -2.16 21.87 1.79
CA THR A 62 -2.39 22.03 0.36
C THR A 62 -2.43 20.63 -0.26
N PRO A 63 -3.39 20.30 -1.14
CA PRO A 63 -3.51 18.97 -1.76
C PRO A 63 -2.33 18.56 -2.64
N GLU A 64 -1.35 19.44 -2.84
CA GLU A 64 -0.32 19.33 -3.88
C GLU A 64 1.10 19.10 -3.32
N ASP A 65 1.29 18.96 -2.01
CA ASP A 65 2.64 18.82 -1.44
C ASP A 65 3.11 17.34 -1.43
N PRO A 66 4.05 16.93 -2.33
CA PRO A 66 4.57 15.56 -2.38
C PRO A 66 5.42 15.17 -1.17
N THR A 67 5.67 16.09 -0.23
CA THR A 67 6.42 15.80 1.00
C THR A 67 5.54 15.45 2.21
N ALA A 68 4.21 15.53 2.07
CA ALA A 68 3.27 15.28 3.16
C ALA A 68 3.42 13.86 3.75
N ALA A 69 3.37 13.75 5.08
CA ALA A 69 3.60 12.50 5.80
C ALA A 69 2.60 11.36 5.49
N TRP A 70 1.45 11.67 4.89
CA TRP A 70 0.47 10.69 4.38
C TRP A 70 0.74 10.26 2.92
N ALA A 71 1.48 11.08 2.15
CA ALA A 71 2.04 10.70 0.85
C ALA A 71 3.29 9.82 1.01
N ARG A 72 3.87 9.80 2.23
CA ARG A 72 4.88 8.81 2.57
C ARG A 72 4.20 7.44 2.73
N PRO A 73 4.67 6.42 2.00
CA PRO A 73 4.17 5.06 2.14
C PRO A 73 4.28 4.60 3.58
N ARG A 74 3.16 4.16 4.15
CA ARG A 74 3.20 3.38 5.40
C ARG A 74 3.90 2.05 5.05
N PRO A 75 5.04 1.76 5.68
CA PRO A 75 5.78 0.53 5.37
C PRO A 75 4.93 -0.69 5.78
N GLU A 76 4.84 -1.71 4.91
CA GLU A 76 4.07 -2.94 5.20
C GLU A 76 4.77 -3.82 6.24
N SER A 77 6.06 -3.59 6.46
CA SER A 77 6.87 -4.27 7.46
C SER A 77 7.90 -3.34 8.12
N ALA A 78 8.39 -3.72 9.29
CA ALA A 78 9.48 -2.99 9.96
C ALA A 78 10.76 -2.90 9.09
N ALA A 79 11.00 -3.90 8.23
CA ALA A 79 12.11 -3.88 7.28
C ALA A 79 11.94 -2.77 6.22
N GLU A 80 10.74 -2.63 5.66
CA GLU A 80 10.45 -1.58 4.70
C GLU A 80 10.50 -0.18 5.31
N ALA A 81 10.15 -0.06 6.59
CA ALA A 81 10.30 1.19 7.35
C ALA A 81 11.76 1.66 7.41
N LEU A 82 12.69 0.71 7.39
CA LEU A 82 14.14 0.93 7.38
C LEU A 82 14.71 1.02 5.95
N GLY A 83 13.87 1.05 4.91
CA GLY A 83 14.30 1.08 3.52
C GLY A 83 14.84 -0.26 3.00
N ILE A 84 14.44 -1.36 3.63
CA ILE A 84 14.88 -2.72 3.29
C ILE A 84 13.74 -3.46 2.60
N TYR A 85 14.01 -3.91 1.37
CA TYR A 85 13.19 -4.87 0.64
C TYR A 85 13.34 -6.26 1.25
N CYS A 86 12.23 -6.90 1.59
CA CYS A 86 12.21 -8.28 2.04
C CYS A 86 11.39 -9.12 1.07
N GLU A 87 12.05 -10.02 0.34
CA GLU A 87 11.36 -10.99 -0.50
C GLU A 87 12.08 -12.34 -0.47
N ARG A 88 11.32 -13.44 -0.37
CA ARG A 88 11.83 -14.82 -0.29
C ARG A 88 12.86 -15.06 0.82
N GLY A 89 12.73 -14.34 1.95
CA GLY A 89 13.63 -14.46 3.09
C GLY A 89 14.95 -13.70 2.97
N TYR A 90 15.15 -12.91 1.90
CA TYR A 90 16.33 -12.09 1.72
C TYR A 90 16.02 -10.62 2.01
N LEU A 91 16.86 -9.99 2.83
CA LEU A 91 16.84 -8.56 3.11
C LEU A 91 17.81 -7.85 2.17
N THR A 92 17.29 -6.97 1.32
CA THR A 92 18.09 -6.19 0.37
C THR A 92 17.69 -4.72 0.40
N PRO A 93 18.63 -3.76 0.34
CA PRO A 93 18.26 -2.36 0.24
C PRO A 93 17.52 -2.05 -1.07
N TRP A 94 16.49 -1.20 -1.04
CA TRP A 94 15.74 -0.81 -2.25
C TRP A 94 16.62 -0.28 -3.39
N LYS A 95 17.67 0.47 -3.04
CA LYS A 95 18.67 0.97 -4.00
C LYS A 95 19.34 -0.16 -4.80
N ARG A 96 19.66 -1.27 -4.11
CA ARG A 96 20.30 -2.44 -4.73
C ARG A 96 19.29 -3.19 -5.61
N VAL A 97 18.07 -3.36 -5.13
CA VAL A 97 16.98 -3.97 -5.91
C VAL A 97 16.75 -3.20 -7.21
N ALA A 98 16.62 -1.88 -7.14
CA ALA A 98 16.39 -1.04 -8.32
C ALA A 98 17.55 -1.15 -9.33
N PHE A 99 18.80 -1.13 -8.86
CA PHE A 99 19.97 -1.33 -9.69
C PHE A 99 19.96 -2.70 -10.38
N ASP A 100 19.72 -3.77 -9.62
CA ASP A 100 19.71 -5.15 -10.14
C ASP A 100 18.61 -5.34 -11.18
N LEU A 101 17.42 -4.78 -10.95
CA LEU A 101 16.29 -4.84 -11.90
C LEU A 101 16.56 -4.08 -13.19
N LEU A 102 17.12 -2.87 -13.11
CA LEU A 102 17.50 -2.10 -14.31
C LEU A 102 18.56 -2.85 -15.13
N LYS A 103 19.54 -3.45 -14.47
CA LYS A 103 20.58 -4.27 -15.10
C LYS A 103 19.99 -5.52 -15.76
N LEU A 104 19.09 -6.23 -15.07
CA LEU A 104 18.37 -7.39 -15.62
C LEU A 104 17.52 -7.01 -16.84
N ASN A 105 16.81 -5.88 -16.78
CA ASN A 105 15.99 -5.41 -17.89
C ASN A 105 16.82 -5.09 -19.15
N GLN A 106 18.05 -4.62 -18.97
CA GLN A 106 18.98 -4.35 -20.08
C GLN A 106 19.65 -5.62 -20.62
N SER A 107 19.92 -6.61 -19.77
CA SER A 107 20.66 -7.82 -20.14
C SER A 107 19.79 -8.88 -20.81
N VAL A 108 18.51 -8.97 -20.47
CA VAL A 108 17.61 -9.98 -21.05
C VAL A 108 17.15 -9.53 -22.45
N PRO A 109 17.35 -10.36 -23.50
CA PRO A 109 16.85 -10.07 -24.84
C PRO A 109 15.32 -10.03 -24.92
N LYS A 110 14.77 -9.23 -25.86
CA LYS A 110 13.30 -9.12 -26.09
C LYS A 110 12.62 -10.47 -26.34
N ARG A 111 13.31 -11.43 -26.97
CA ARG A 111 12.78 -12.77 -27.29
C ARG A 111 12.32 -13.58 -26.06
N TYR A 112 12.88 -13.32 -24.88
CA TYR A 112 12.47 -14.00 -23.63
C TYR A 112 11.60 -13.10 -22.73
N GLY A 113 11.10 -11.98 -23.25
CA GLY A 113 10.37 -11.00 -22.44
C GLY A 113 11.27 -10.00 -21.71
N GLY A 114 12.51 -9.79 -22.15
CA GLY A 114 13.36 -8.68 -21.68
C GLY A 114 12.94 -7.33 -22.26
N LYS A 115 13.39 -6.22 -21.66
CA LYS A 115 12.90 -4.86 -21.96
C LYS A 115 11.38 -4.71 -21.81
N CYS A 116 10.77 -5.50 -20.92
CA CYS A 116 9.33 -5.50 -20.67
C CYS A 116 8.87 -4.35 -19.76
N LEU A 117 9.82 -3.65 -19.13
CA LEU A 117 9.49 -2.51 -18.28
C LEU A 117 9.02 -1.33 -19.14
N MET A 118 7.87 -0.78 -18.77
CA MET A 118 7.32 0.43 -19.37
C MET A 118 8.17 1.66 -19.00
N PRO A 119 8.17 2.74 -19.80
CA PRO A 119 8.98 3.93 -19.52
C PRO A 119 8.77 4.50 -18.10
N HIS A 120 7.52 4.57 -17.63
CA HIS A 120 7.23 5.04 -16.27
C HIS A 120 7.77 4.13 -15.17
N GLN A 121 7.84 2.81 -15.41
CA GLN A 121 8.43 1.85 -14.48
C GLN A 121 9.95 2.02 -14.38
N VAL A 122 10.60 2.29 -15.51
CA VAL A 122 12.03 2.61 -15.54
C VAL A 122 12.33 3.89 -14.76
N LEU A 123 11.49 4.92 -14.89
CA LEU A 123 11.63 6.16 -14.12
C LEU A 123 11.49 5.94 -12.61
N ILE A 124 10.55 5.11 -12.17
CA ILE A 124 10.39 4.73 -10.76
C ILE A 124 11.67 4.08 -10.24
N LEU A 125 12.22 3.09 -10.96
CA LEU A 125 13.45 2.40 -10.56
C LEU A 125 14.66 3.33 -10.54
N GLN A 126 14.80 4.24 -11.52
CA GLN A 126 15.87 5.24 -11.53
C GLN A 126 15.79 6.17 -10.32
N ARG A 127 14.59 6.67 -9.99
CA ARG A 127 14.38 7.52 -8.80
C ARG A 127 14.82 6.80 -7.52
N ILE A 128 14.48 5.52 -7.39
CA ILE A 128 14.84 4.70 -6.22
C ILE A 128 16.35 4.42 -6.18
N GLN A 129 16.97 4.18 -7.33
CA GLN A 129 18.43 4.03 -7.45
C GLN A 129 19.18 5.29 -6.95
N HIS A 130 18.61 6.48 -7.16
CA HIS A 130 19.15 7.74 -6.67
C HIS A 130 18.83 8.05 -5.20
N GLY A 131 18.22 7.11 -4.47
CA GLY A 131 17.94 7.25 -3.04
C GLY A 131 16.50 7.64 -2.70
N GLY A 132 15.60 7.66 -3.68
CA GLY A 132 14.17 7.81 -3.43
C GLY A 132 13.59 6.59 -2.70
N THR A 133 12.68 6.84 -1.77
CA THR A 133 11.88 5.77 -1.16
C THR A 133 10.70 5.40 -2.07
N PRO A 134 10.41 4.10 -2.29
CA PRO A 134 9.26 3.68 -3.07
C PRO A 134 7.97 3.85 -2.27
N THR A 135 6.91 4.36 -2.90
CA THR A 135 5.53 4.35 -2.36
C THR A 135 4.99 2.91 -2.23
N ILE A 136 3.87 2.68 -1.54
CA ILE A 136 3.27 1.33 -1.37
C ILE A 136 2.90 0.76 -2.74
N ALA A 137 2.25 1.56 -3.58
CA ALA A 137 1.87 1.14 -4.93
C ALA A 137 3.11 0.80 -5.78
N GLU A 138 4.18 1.58 -5.67
CA GLU A 138 5.44 1.31 -6.36
C GLU A 138 6.14 0.07 -5.80
N ALA A 139 6.13 -0.17 -4.49
CA ALA A 139 6.69 -1.37 -3.89
C ALA A 139 6.02 -2.63 -4.45
N HIS A 140 4.68 -2.64 -4.53
CA HIS A 140 3.92 -3.71 -5.19
C HIS A 140 4.22 -3.84 -6.68
N ALA A 141 4.37 -2.71 -7.37
CA ALA A 141 4.77 -2.72 -8.77
C ALA A 141 6.18 -3.34 -8.94
N ILE A 142 7.14 -2.99 -8.07
CA ILE A 142 8.52 -3.49 -8.12
C ILE A 142 8.57 -4.99 -7.87
N ARG A 143 7.79 -5.52 -6.92
CA ARG A 143 7.66 -6.98 -6.71
C ARG A 143 7.17 -7.69 -7.98
N ARG A 144 6.17 -7.13 -8.66
CA ARG A 144 5.70 -7.65 -9.96
C ARG A 144 6.78 -7.57 -11.04
N MET A 145 7.51 -6.46 -11.13
CA MET A 145 8.63 -6.29 -12.05
C MET A 145 9.75 -7.31 -11.81
N ASP A 146 10.12 -7.57 -10.55
CA ASP A 146 11.13 -8.55 -10.17
C ASP A 146 10.73 -9.96 -10.60
N SER A 147 9.49 -10.36 -10.29
CA SER A 147 8.95 -11.66 -10.69
C SER A 147 9.00 -11.86 -12.22
N LEU A 148 8.56 -10.86 -13.00
CA LEU A 148 8.58 -10.90 -14.46
C LEU A 148 10.01 -11.02 -15.02
N LEU A 149 10.92 -10.13 -14.59
CA LEU A 149 12.29 -10.09 -15.10
C LEU A 149 13.09 -11.35 -14.73
N ARG A 150 12.90 -11.89 -13.52
CA ARG A 150 13.55 -13.15 -13.13
C ARG A 150 13.00 -14.34 -13.91
N THR A 151 11.70 -14.35 -14.23
CA THR A 151 11.10 -15.39 -15.07
C THR A 151 11.67 -15.35 -16.48
N ALA A 152 11.76 -14.15 -17.07
CA ALA A 152 12.39 -13.92 -18.37
C ALA A 152 13.87 -14.35 -18.38
N HIS A 153 14.61 -14.02 -17.31
CA HIS A 153 16.01 -14.40 -17.17
C HIS A 153 16.20 -15.92 -17.04
N ARG A 154 15.33 -16.62 -16.30
CA ARG A 154 15.35 -18.09 -16.20
C ARG A 154 15.06 -18.75 -17.54
N ALA A 155 14.11 -18.23 -18.31
CA ALA A 155 13.82 -18.73 -19.66
C ALA A 155 15.04 -18.60 -20.58
N GLN A 156 15.74 -17.46 -20.53
CA GLN A 156 17.00 -17.26 -21.26
C GLN A 156 18.08 -18.28 -20.84
N GLN A 157 18.28 -18.47 -19.53
CA GLN A 157 19.29 -19.41 -19.04
C GLN A 157 18.98 -20.87 -19.41
N ALA A 158 17.71 -21.25 -19.43
CA ALA A 158 17.30 -22.59 -19.84
C ALA A 158 17.64 -22.85 -21.31
N ASP A 159 17.36 -21.89 -22.19
CA ASP A 159 17.66 -21.98 -23.62
C ASP A 159 19.17 -22.02 -23.89
N GLN A 160 19.95 -21.21 -23.16
CA GLN A 160 21.42 -21.23 -23.24
C GLN A 160 22.06 -22.55 -22.78
N LYS A 161 21.39 -23.31 -21.91
CA LYS A 161 21.87 -24.63 -21.46
C LYS A 161 21.46 -25.76 -22.40
N ALA A 162 20.46 -25.52 -23.25
CA ALA A 162 19.95 -26.51 -24.20
C ALA A 162 20.66 -26.44 -25.56
N ALA A 163 21.35 -25.33 -25.85
CA ALA A 163 22.19 -25.11 -27.04
C ALA A 163 23.65 -25.54 -26.79
#